data_AF-A0A8H3E0P0-F1
#
_entry.id   AF-A0A8H3E0P0-F1
#
_cell.length_a   1.000
_cell.length_b   1.000
_cell.length_c   1.000
_cell.angle_alpha   90.00
_cell.angle_beta   90.00
_cell.angle_gamma   90.00
#
_symmetry.space_group_name_H-M   'P 1'
#
loop_
_entity.id
_entity.type
_entity.pdbx_description
1 polymer ?
#
loop_
_entity_poly.entity_id
_entity_poly.type
_entity_poly.pdbx_seq_one_letter_code
_entity_poly.pdbx_strand_id
1 'polypeptide(L)'
;MKLAAIISTVIAFVYQYSGTPMTQAQAQARFEAAGVYASSPGGCTTRSNPECTSYEGILSGTVDGIIDLKEACECAITITGGTELIRHAGGTYKYR
;
A
#
# COMPACT_ATOMS: atom_id res chain seq x y z
N MET A 1 8.81 49.83 -7.34
CA MET A 1 9.37 48.48 -7.60
C MET A 1 9.78 47.84 -6.28
N LYS A 2 9.00 46.88 -5.78
CA LYS A 2 9.46 45.95 -4.73
C LYS A 2 9.41 44.57 -5.37
N LEU A 3 10.57 44.07 -5.80
CA LEU A 3 10.71 42.68 -6.23
C LEU A 3 10.59 41.81 -4.97
N ALA A 4 9.51 41.03 -4.87
CA ALA A 4 9.49 39.87 -4.00
C ALA A 4 10.16 38.72 -4.77
N ALA A 5 11.31 38.27 -4.29
CA ALA A 5 11.94 37.06 -4.81
C ALA A 5 11.07 35.86 -4.39
N ILE A 6 10.41 35.23 -5.37
CA ILE A 6 9.74 33.96 -5.16
C ILE A 6 10.84 32.89 -5.14
N ILE A 7 11.27 32.50 -3.95
CA ILE A 7 12.16 31.34 -3.78
C ILE A 7 11.31 30.11 -4.05
N SER A 8 11.40 29.60 -5.28
CA SER A 8 10.80 28.31 -5.64
C SER A 8 11.70 27.20 -5.09
N THR A 9 11.42 26.77 -3.86
CA THR A 9 12.01 25.56 -3.28
C THR A 9 11.37 24.36 -3.98
N VAL A 10 12.11 23.74 -4.89
CA VAL A 10 11.78 22.41 -5.40
C VAL A 10 12.03 21.42 -4.26
N ILE A 11 10.97 21.05 -3.53
CA ILE A 11 11.04 19.98 -2.54
C ILE A 11 11.06 18.67 -3.32
N ALA A 12 12.18 17.95 -3.27
CA ALA A 12 12.20 16.55 -3.69
C ALA A 12 11.27 15.78 -2.75
N PHE A 13 10.12 15.33 -3.26
CA PHE A 13 9.25 14.41 -2.55
C PHE A 13 9.96 13.06 -2.43
N VAL A 14 10.73 12.88 -1.35
CA VAL A 14 11.07 11.53 -0.89
C VAL A 14 9.76 10.88 -0.45
N TYR A 15 9.30 9.88 -1.21
CA TYR A 15 8.27 8.95 -0.74
C TYR A 15 8.87 8.16 0.43
N GLN A 16 8.73 8.68 1.64
CA GLN A 16 9.03 7.93 2.84
C GLN A 16 8.03 6.78 2.90
N TYR A 17 8.53 5.55 2.97
CA TYR A 17 7.72 4.45 3.47
C TYR A 17 7.37 4.79 4.92
N SER A 18 6.11 5.15 5.16
CA SER A 18 5.64 5.56 6.47
C SER A 18 5.02 4.39 7.22
N GLY A 19 5.14 4.42 8.55
CA GLY A 19 4.46 3.48 9.44
C GLY A 19 5.28 2.27 9.85
N THR A 20 4.60 1.33 10.51
CA THR A 20 5.18 0.08 11.02
C THR A 20 4.56 -1.13 10.34
N PRO A 21 5.28 -2.26 10.19
CA PRO A 21 4.71 -3.50 9.69
C PRO A 21 3.50 -3.93 10.52
N MET A 22 2.43 -4.34 9.84
CA MET A 22 1.19 -4.83 10.45
C MET A 22 1.02 -6.33 10.20
N THR A 23 0.32 -7.00 11.10
CA THR A 23 -0.15 -8.37 10.84
C THR A 23 -1.29 -8.37 9.84
N GLN A 24 -1.54 -9.52 9.22
CA GLN A 24 -2.72 -9.76 8.36
C GLN A 24 -4.00 -9.24 9.00
N ALA A 25 -4.25 -9.62 10.24
CA ALA A 25 -5.49 -9.30 10.95
C ALA A 25 -5.62 -7.79 11.24
N GLN A 26 -4.52 -7.14 11.63
CA GLN A 26 -4.52 -5.70 11.89
C GLN A 26 -4.84 -4.90 10.63
N ALA A 27 -4.18 -5.20 9.52
CA ALA A 27 -4.44 -4.52 8.25
C ALA A 27 -5.86 -4.79 7.74
N GLN A 28 -6.31 -6.04 7.82
CA GLN A 28 -7.65 -6.43 7.38
C GLN A 28 -8.75 -5.71 8.16
N ALA A 29 -8.62 -5.60 9.48
CA ALA A 29 -9.59 -4.85 10.30
C ALA A 29 -9.69 -3.38 9.88
N ARG A 30 -8.56 -2.75 9.51
CA ARG A 30 -8.55 -1.36 9.05
C ARG A 30 -9.19 -1.20 7.67
N PHE A 31 -8.90 -2.12 6.75
CA PHE A 31 -9.51 -2.11 5.42
C PHE A 31 -11.02 -2.35 5.47
N GLU A 32 -11.48 -3.34 6.25
CA GLU A 32 -12.91 -3.63 6.39
C GLU A 32 -13.67 -2.43 7.01
N ALA A 33 -13.08 -1.76 7.99
CA ALA A 33 -13.65 -0.54 8.58
C ALA A 33 -13.79 0.61 7.55
N ALA A 34 -12.90 0.67 6.56
CA ALA A 34 -12.93 1.64 5.47
C ALA A 34 -13.72 1.17 4.24
N GLY A 35 -14.34 -0.02 4.28
CA GLY A 35 -15.06 -0.60 3.14
C GLY A 35 -14.16 -1.02 1.98
N VAL A 36 -12.90 -1.34 2.27
CA VAL A 36 -11.92 -1.90 1.33
C VAL A 36 -11.83 -3.41 1.56
N TYR A 37 -11.91 -4.19 0.48
CA TYR A 37 -11.93 -5.66 0.55
C TYR A 37 -10.81 -6.30 -0.25
N ALA A 38 -10.50 -7.56 0.07
CA ALA A 38 -9.58 -8.37 -0.72
C ALA A 38 -10.32 -9.39 -1.58
N SER A 39 -9.74 -9.70 -2.74
CA SER A 39 -9.99 -10.93 -3.46
C SER A 39 -8.69 -11.74 -3.51
N SER A 40 -8.76 -13.02 -3.14
CA SER A 40 -7.64 -13.95 -3.22
C SER A 40 -8.03 -15.10 -4.14
N PRO A 41 -7.28 -15.35 -5.24
CA PRO A 41 -7.52 -16.49 -6.11
C PRO A 41 -7.57 -17.83 -5.37
N GLY A 42 -6.66 -18.03 -4.42
CA GLY A 42 -6.57 -19.23 -3.58
C GLY A 42 -7.40 -19.18 -2.29
N GLY A 43 -8.18 -18.12 -2.04
CA GLY A 43 -9.02 -17.99 -0.84
C GLY A 43 -8.23 -17.98 0.47
N CYS A 44 -6.99 -17.49 0.46
CA CYS A 44 -6.05 -17.64 1.56
C CYS A 44 -5.23 -16.36 1.79
N THR A 45 -4.60 -16.28 2.96
CA THR A 45 -3.80 -15.12 3.40
C THR A 45 -2.35 -15.47 3.71
N THR A 46 -1.95 -16.71 3.45
CA THR A 46 -0.59 -17.20 3.69
C THR A 46 0.40 -16.47 2.78
N ARG A 47 1.25 -15.62 3.37
CA ARG A 47 2.20 -14.76 2.62
C ARG A 47 3.11 -15.54 1.67
N SER A 48 3.46 -16.78 2.00
CA SER A 48 4.35 -17.63 1.21
C SER A 48 3.68 -18.43 0.09
N ASN A 49 2.38 -18.27 -0.12
CA ASN A 49 1.66 -18.91 -1.22
C ASN A 49 1.26 -17.85 -2.27
N PRO A 50 1.71 -17.97 -3.54
CA PRO A 50 1.48 -16.97 -4.59
C PRO A 50 0.03 -16.84 -5.04
N GLU A 51 -0.85 -17.78 -4.66
CA GLU A 51 -2.29 -17.69 -4.95
C GLU A 51 -3.05 -16.91 -3.85
N CYS A 52 -2.39 -16.60 -2.73
CA CYS A 52 -3.00 -15.88 -1.62
C CYS A 52 -2.93 -14.35 -1.80
N THR A 53 -3.88 -13.64 -1.22
CA THR A 53 -3.73 -12.19 -0.99
C THR A 53 -3.39 -11.99 0.48
N SER A 54 -2.16 -11.57 0.76
CA SER A 54 -1.67 -11.37 2.12
C SER A 54 -1.29 -9.91 2.35
N TYR A 55 -1.58 -9.42 3.54
CA TYR A 55 -1.20 -8.13 4.10
C TYR A 55 -0.12 -8.28 5.18
N GLU A 56 0.31 -9.51 5.49
CA GLU A 56 1.30 -9.75 6.53
C GLU A 56 2.59 -8.95 6.22
N GLY A 57 2.94 -8.00 7.09
CA GLY A 57 4.08 -7.11 6.92
C GLY A 57 3.82 -5.85 6.09
N ILE A 58 2.57 -5.58 5.67
CA ILE A 58 2.22 -4.30 5.04
C ILE A 58 2.51 -3.16 6.01
N LEU A 59 3.07 -2.05 5.52
CA LEU A 59 3.34 -0.90 6.37
C LEU A 59 2.06 -0.11 6.63
N SER A 60 1.89 0.37 7.86
CA SER A 60 0.66 1.08 8.26
C SER A 60 0.40 2.32 7.41
N GLY A 61 1.43 3.02 6.92
CA GLY A 61 1.26 4.15 6.02
C GLY A 61 0.77 3.77 4.62
N THR A 62 1.06 2.55 4.15
CA THR A 62 0.45 2.01 2.92
C THR A 62 -1.04 1.75 3.12
N VAL A 63 -1.41 1.22 4.29
CA VAL A 63 -2.83 1.03 4.66
C VAL A 63 -3.54 2.37 4.67
N ASP A 64 -2.94 3.39 5.29
CA ASP A 64 -3.49 4.77 5.33
C ASP A 64 -3.70 5.31 3.92
N GLY A 65 -2.69 5.22 3.04
CA GLY A 65 -2.80 5.72 1.67
C GLY A 65 -3.87 5.03 0.83
N ILE A 66 -4.17 3.75 1.06
CA ILE A 66 -5.27 3.05 0.38
C ILE A 66 -6.64 3.55 0.89
N ILE A 67 -6.74 3.84 2.19
CA ILE A 67 -7.95 4.42 2.79
C ILE A 67 -8.17 5.83 2.24
N ASP A 68 -7.12 6.66 2.22
CA ASP A 68 -7.19 8.00 1.62
C ASP A 68 -7.60 7.94 0.14
N LEU A 69 -7.07 6.96 -0.61
CA LEU A 69 -7.47 6.72 -1.99
C LEU A 69 -8.95 6.34 -2.11
N LYS A 70 -9.44 5.46 -1.23
CA LYS A 70 -10.86 5.03 -1.17
C LYS A 70 -11.80 6.21 -0.91
N GLU A 71 -11.40 7.11 -0.02
CA GLU A 71 -12.14 8.33 0.33
C GLU A 71 -12.12 9.33 -0.83
N ALA A 72 -10.95 9.58 -1.41
CA ALA A 72 -10.80 10.54 -2.51
C ALA A 72 -11.49 10.08 -3.81
N CYS A 73 -11.46 8.78 -4.11
CA CYS A 73 -12.08 8.25 -5.32
C CYS A 73 -13.58 8.01 -5.19
N GLU A 74 -14.11 7.92 -3.96
CA GLU A 74 -15.48 7.48 -3.64
C GLU A 74 -15.89 6.17 -4.34
N CYS A 75 -14.90 5.36 -4.72
CA CYS A 75 -15.04 4.19 -5.59
C CYS A 75 -14.86 2.89 -4.81
N ALA A 76 -15.30 1.76 -5.36
CA ALA A 76 -14.99 0.47 -4.76
C ALA A 76 -13.51 0.12 -4.99
N ILE A 77 -12.80 -0.29 -3.93
CA ILE A 77 -11.43 -0.79 -4.02
C ILE A 77 -11.41 -2.27 -3.64
N THR A 78 -10.84 -3.10 -4.51
CA THR A 78 -10.60 -4.53 -4.26
C THR A 78 -9.10 -4.81 -4.40
N ILE A 79 -8.49 -5.30 -3.32
CA ILE A 79 -7.07 -5.64 -3.28
C ILE A 79 -6.90 -7.10 -3.75
N THR A 80 -5.93 -7.34 -4.63
CA THR A 80 -5.53 -8.69 -5.09
C THR A 80 -4.01 -8.77 -5.20
N GLY A 81 -3.45 -9.99 -5.18
CA GLY A 81 -2.02 -10.20 -5.42
C GLY A 81 -1.10 -9.66 -4.32
N GLY A 82 -1.59 -9.50 -3.09
CA GLY A 82 -0.78 -9.01 -1.96
C GLY A 82 0.44 -9.87 -1.61
N THR A 83 0.59 -11.05 -2.22
CA THR A 83 1.78 -11.90 -2.13
C THR A 83 2.72 -11.70 -3.32
N GLU A 84 3.57 -10.67 -3.25
CA GLU A 84 4.63 -10.47 -4.26
C GLU A 84 5.84 -11.39 -4.04
N LEU A 85 5.64 -12.71 -4.12
CA LEU A 85 6.70 -13.70 -3.90
C LEU A 85 7.68 -13.81 -5.06
N ILE A 86 7.24 -13.44 -6.25
CA ILE A 86 7.97 -13.62 -7.50
C ILE A 86 8.33 -12.24 -8.04
N ARG A 87 9.57 -12.12 -8.52
CA ARG A 87 10.07 -10.92 -9.19
C ARG A 87 9.08 -10.45 -10.26
N HIS A 88 8.92 -9.14 -10.41
CA HIS A 88 8.64 -8.58 -11.73
C HIS A 88 9.75 -9.07 -12.67
N ALA A 89 9.37 -9.73 -13.77
CA ALA A 89 10.27 -10.48 -14.65
C ALA A 89 11.57 -9.69 -14.94
N GLY A 90 12.69 -10.14 -14.35
CA GLY A 90 14.04 -9.58 -14.58
C GLY A 90 14.65 -8.70 -13.48
N GLY A 91 13.95 -8.35 -12.39
CA GLY A 91 14.50 -7.48 -11.34
C GLY A 91 15.39 -8.19 -10.30
N THR A 92 16.58 -7.66 -10.02
CA THR A 92 17.53 -8.18 -9.00
C THR A 92 17.18 -7.76 -7.56
N TYR A 93 16.30 -6.77 -7.39
CA TYR A 93 15.97 -6.20 -6.09
C TYR A 93 14.90 -7.01 -5.38
N LYS A 94 15.17 -7.33 -4.12
CA LYS A 94 14.17 -7.83 -3.17
C LYS A 94 13.74 -6.64 -2.33
N TYR A 95 12.60 -6.05 -2.64
CA TYR A 95 11.91 -5.23 -1.65
C TYR A 95 11.31 -6.21 -0.66
N ARG A 96 11.62 -6.06 0.63
CA ARG A 96 11.07 -6.89 1.70
C ARG A 96 10.64 -5.99 2.83
#